data_AF-A0A1Y2E2K9-F1
#
_entry.id   AF-A0A1Y2E2K9-F1
#
_cell.length_a   1.000
_cell.length_b   1.000
_cell.length_c   1.000
_cell.angle_alpha   90.00
_cell.angle_beta   90.00
_cell.angle_gamma   90.00
#
_symmetry.space_group_name_H-M   'P 1'
#
loop_
_entity.id
_entity.type
_entity.pdbx_description
1 polymer ?
#
loop_
_entity_poly.entity_id
_entity_poly.type
_entity_poly.pdbx_seq_one_letter_code
_entity_poly.pdbx_strand_id
1 'polypeptide(L)'
;LTLLSRTVAIEITDIFTVQPGASDGGCGDRVAQLDQSLSEGIESLDVALNAIDNYNNDIRVRRSLATIFGITNSGRLRESRVTADAVRRVRMYINHTKDFYNLQLGAGNVPYYDKVEFWLFCDITFLSLHKPAFSVSDYQGDDILDQNGNPIRVMDIP
;
A
#
# COMPACT_ATOMS: atom_id res chain seq x y z
N LEU A 1 4.76 11.47 -30.88
CA LEU A 1 3.44 11.80 -30.29
C LEU A 1 2.95 10.58 -29.51
N THR A 2 3.32 10.49 -28.24
CA THR A 2 2.72 9.54 -27.31
C THR A 2 1.54 10.25 -26.65
N LEU A 3 0.34 9.83 -27.00
CA LEU A 3 -0.88 10.18 -26.29
C LEU A 3 -0.78 9.57 -24.89
N LEU A 4 -0.28 10.33 -23.93
CA LEU A 4 -0.54 10.06 -22.52
C LEU A 4 -2.04 10.21 -22.34
N SER A 5 -2.75 9.08 -22.26
CA SER A 5 -4.08 9.02 -21.68
C SER A 5 -4.00 9.79 -20.37
N ARG A 6 -4.86 10.80 -20.19
CA ARG A 6 -5.00 11.54 -18.93
C ARG A 6 -5.52 10.57 -17.88
N THR A 7 -4.66 9.73 -17.31
CA THR A 7 -4.86 9.24 -15.97
C THR A 7 -4.81 10.47 -15.09
N VAL A 8 -5.89 10.70 -14.34
CA VAL A 8 -5.82 11.55 -13.15
C VAL A 8 -4.62 11.03 -12.35
N ALA A 9 -3.64 11.89 -12.07
CA ALA A 9 -2.53 11.50 -11.21
C ALA A 9 -3.15 11.19 -9.84
N ILE A 10 -3.15 9.92 -9.45
CA ILE A 10 -3.61 9.52 -8.12
C ILE A 10 -2.52 9.91 -7.13
N GLU A 11 -2.89 10.67 -6.10
CA GLU A 11 -1.99 11.06 -5.02
C GLU A 11 -2.17 10.10 -3.83
N ILE A 12 -1.14 9.98 -2.99
CA ILE A 12 -1.18 9.16 -1.79
C ILE A 12 -2.32 9.59 -0.85
N THR A 13 -2.69 10.87 -0.87
CA THR A 13 -3.79 11.46 -0.11
C THR A 13 -5.20 11.13 -0.64
N ASP A 14 -5.28 10.58 -1.86
CA ASP A 14 -6.52 10.07 -2.42
C ASP A 14 -6.86 8.68 -1.87
N ILE A 15 -5.82 7.88 -1.59
CA ILE A 15 -5.96 6.48 -1.13
C ILE A 15 -5.76 6.30 0.38
N PHE A 16 -5.01 7.20 1.04
CA PHE A 16 -4.77 7.16 2.48
C PHE A 16 -5.21 8.46 3.16
N THR A 17 -5.69 8.33 4.39
CA THR A 17 -5.70 9.44 5.35
C THR A 17 -4.28 9.60 5.91
N VAL A 18 -3.58 10.58 5.36
CA VAL A 18 -2.17 10.86 5.68
C VAL A 18 -2.09 11.84 6.85
N GLN A 19 -1.29 11.50 7.86
CA GLN A 19 -1.08 12.41 8.99
C GLN A 19 -0.19 13.60 8.59
N PRO A 20 -0.66 14.84 8.81
CA PRO A 20 0.12 16.04 8.55
C PRO A 20 1.24 16.23 9.59
N GLY A 21 2.19 17.11 9.29
CA GLY A 21 3.30 17.46 10.19
C GLY A 21 4.62 16.82 9.80
N ALA A 22 5.73 17.45 10.23
CA ALA A 22 7.10 17.03 9.93
C ALA A 22 7.80 16.33 11.11
N SER A 23 7.14 16.21 12.27
CA SER A 23 7.62 15.54 13.48
C SER A 23 7.19 14.06 13.50
N ASP A 24 7.28 13.40 14.65
CA ASP A 24 6.86 12.01 14.86
C ASP A 24 5.51 11.73 14.18
N GLY A 25 5.30 10.53 13.64
CA GLY A 25 4.04 10.12 12.99
C GLY A 25 3.70 10.77 11.65
N GLY A 26 4.06 12.05 11.46
CA GLY A 26 3.67 12.89 10.33
C GLY A 26 4.45 12.63 9.05
N CYS A 27 3.78 12.82 7.91
CA CYS A 27 4.38 12.58 6.60
C CYS A 27 5.01 13.83 5.96
N GLY A 28 4.65 15.04 6.38
CA GLY A 28 5.28 16.31 6.00
C GLY A 28 5.72 16.39 4.53
N ASP A 29 6.99 16.77 4.30
CA ASP A 29 7.60 16.86 2.97
C ASP A 29 7.79 15.49 2.28
N ARG A 30 7.57 14.36 2.98
CA ARG A 30 7.68 13.01 2.41
C ARG A 30 6.48 12.66 1.54
N VAL A 31 5.36 13.40 1.61
CA VAL A 31 4.17 13.17 0.78
C VAL A 31 4.52 13.10 -0.70
N ALA A 32 5.34 14.03 -1.21
CA ALA A 32 5.78 14.01 -2.61
C ALA A 32 6.60 12.75 -2.96
N GLN A 33 7.40 12.23 -2.02
CA GLN A 33 8.14 10.98 -2.22
C GLN A 33 7.22 9.77 -2.20
N LEU A 34 6.14 9.82 -1.41
CA LEU A 34 5.11 8.78 -1.39
C LEU A 34 4.28 8.79 -2.67
N ASP A 35 3.96 9.96 -3.23
CA ASP A 35 3.31 10.09 -4.54
C ASP A 35 4.17 9.50 -5.66
N GLN A 36 5.49 9.78 -5.61
CA GLN A 36 6.43 9.16 -6.53
C GLN A 36 6.48 7.64 -6.33
N SER A 37 6.57 7.16 -5.09
CA SER A 37 6.58 5.73 -4.77
C SER A 37 5.30 5.03 -5.20
N LEU A 38 4.14 5.69 -5.07
CA LEU A 38 2.84 5.21 -5.54
C LEU A 38 2.84 5.06 -7.06
N SER A 39 3.33 6.08 -7.77
CA SER A 39 3.43 6.07 -9.24
C SER A 39 4.34 4.94 -9.73
N GLU A 40 5.53 4.80 -9.14
CA GLU A 40 6.49 3.71 -9.45
C GLU A 40 5.91 2.33 -9.09
N GLY A 41 5.15 2.25 -8.00
CA GLY A 41 4.43 1.04 -7.58
C GLY A 41 3.36 0.61 -8.59
N ILE A 42 2.53 1.54 -9.06
CA ILE A 42 1.51 1.27 -10.07
C ILE A 42 2.17 0.80 -11.38
N GLU A 43 3.23 1.47 -11.83
CA GLU A 43 3.98 1.07 -13.03
C GLU A 43 4.57 -0.35 -12.87
N SER A 44 5.15 -0.65 -11.70
CA SER A 44 5.72 -1.98 -11.41
C SER A 44 4.66 -3.08 -11.45
N LEU A 45 3.46 -2.82 -10.93
CA LEU A 45 2.32 -3.75 -10.99
C LEU A 45 1.87 -3.97 -12.45
N ASP A 46 1.84 -2.92 -13.27
CA ASP A 46 1.53 -3.02 -14.69
C ASP A 46 2.53 -3.88 -15.46
N VAL A 47 3.82 -3.66 -15.23
CA VAL A 47 4.89 -4.49 -15.80
C VAL A 47 4.73 -5.95 -15.37
N ALA A 48 4.43 -6.21 -14.09
CA ALA A 48 4.22 -7.55 -13.58
C ALA A 48 3.01 -8.25 -14.21
N LEU A 49 1.86 -7.56 -14.35
CA LEU A 49 0.67 -8.09 -14.99
C LEU A 49 0.91 -8.43 -16.46
N ASN A 50 1.54 -7.51 -17.20
CA ASN A 50 1.91 -7.73 -18.61
C ASN A 50 2.90 -8.90 -18.77
N ALA A 51 3.82 -9.07 -17.83
CA ALA A 51 4.74 -10.20 -17.81
C ALA A 51 4.00 -11.53 -17.58
N ILE A 52 3.06 -11.56 -16.62
CA ILE A 52 2.23 -12.74 -16.34
C ILE A 52 1.36 -13.11 -17.55
N ASP A 53 0.78 -12.13 -18.25
CA ASP A 53 0.02 -12.38 -19.47
C ASP A 53 0.89 -12.99 -20.59
N ASN A 54 2.20 -12.76 -20.54
CA ASN A 54 3.20 -13.37 -21.42
C ASN A 54 3.83 -14.67 -20.90
N TYR A 55 3.29 -15.28 -19.84
CA TYR A 55 3.82 -16.51 -19.23
C TYR A 55 4.18 -17.60 -20.26
N ASN A 56 3.31 -17.83 -21.25
CA ASN A 56 3.48 -18.89 -22.26
C ASN A 56 4.60 -18.62 -23.27
N ASN A 57 5.10 -17.38 -23.31
CA ASN A 57 6.08 -16.91 -24.28
C ASN A 57 7.43 -16.56 -23.63
N ASP A 58 7.48 -16.29 -22.32
CA ASP A 58 8.74 -15.96 -21.62
C ASP A 58 9.04 -16.97 -20.48
N ILE A 59 10.16 -17.70 -20.62
CA ILE A 59 10.63 -18.65 -19.60
C ILE A 59 11.08 -17.98 -18.30
N ARG A 60 11.52 -16.71 -18.37
CA ARG A 60 11.96 -15.94 -17.18
C ARG A 60 10.77 -15.70 -16.26
N VAL A 61 9.60 -15.37 -16.82
CA VAL A 61 8.35 -15.20 -16.05
C VAL A 61 8.02 -16.48 -15.27
N ARG A 62 8.14 -17.65 -15.90
CA ARG A 62 7.87 -18.94 -15.24
C ARG A 62 8.84 -19.21 -14.10
N ARG A 63 10.12 -18.90 -14.30
CA ARG A 63 11.16 -19.04 -13.26
C ARG A 63 10.91 -18.08 -12.11
N SER A 64 10.51 -16.84 -12.38
CA SER A 64 10.16 -15.87 -11.35
C SER A 64 8.96 -16.34 -10.53
N LEU A 65 7.89 -16.82 -11.17
CA LEU A 65 6.72 -17.33 -10.45
C LEU A 65 7.02 -18.59 -9.63
N ALA A 66 7.92 -19.45 -10.11
CA ALA A 66 8.40 -20.60 -9.33
C ALA A 66 9.24 -20.16 -8.12
N THR A 67 10.08 -19.15 -8.28
CA THR A 67 10.99 -18.67 -7.23
C THR A 67 10.26 -17.88 -6.15
N ILE A 68 9.38 -16.95 -6.56
CA ILE A 68 8.72 -16.01 -5.65
C ILE A 68 7.48 -16.64 -5.02
N PHE A 69 6.68 -17.39 -5.79
CA PHE A 69 5.39 -17.91 -5.35
C PHE A 69 5.34 -19.43 -5.23
N GLY A 70 6.46 -20.13 -5.44
CA GLY A 70 6.51 -21.60 -5.35
C GLY A 70 5.70 -22.32 -6.44
N ILE A 71 5.30 -21.63 -7.51
CA ILE A 71 4.47 -22.22 -8.57
C ILE A 71 5.32 -23.13 -9.45
N THR A 72 5.01 -24.43 -9.47
CA THR A 72 5.78 -25.42 -10.25
C THR A 72 5.86 -25.03 -11.72
N ASN A 73 7.08 -24.89 -12.24
CA ASN A 73 7.33 -24.63 -13.65
C ASN A 73 7.18 -25.90 -14.49
N SER A 74 5.93 -26.27 -14.80
CA SER A 74 5.59 -27.44 -15.62
C SER A 74 5.58 -27.14 -17.13
N GLY A 75 6.23 -26.06 -17.58
CA GLY A 75 6.16 -25.58 -18.96
C GLY A 75 5.00 -24.61 -19.19
N ARG A 76 4.42 -24.61 -20.40
CA ARG A 76 3.30 -23.72 -20.79
C ARG A 76 2.04 -24.02 -19.95
N LEU A 77 1.27 -22.98 -19.64
CA LEU A 77 -0.05 -23.10 -19.05
C LEU A 77 -0.97 -23.88 -19.98
N ARG A 78 -1.76 -24.77 -19.38
CA ARG A 78 -2.89 -25.45 -20.02
C ARG A 78 -4.08 -25.19 -19.10
N GLU A 79 -5.22 -24.77 -19.66
CA GLU A 79 -6.33 -24.16 -18.91
C GLU A 79 -6.88 -25.01 -17.75
N SER A 80 -6.79 -26.33 -17.82
CA SER A 80 -7.32 -27.24 -16.78
C SER A 80 -6.31 -27.71 -15.74
N ARG A 81 -5.18 -27.02 -15.56
CA ARG A 81 -4.11 -27.43 -14.62
C ARG A 81 -4.06 -26.56 -13.36
N VAL A 82 -3.72 -27.20 -12.24
CA VAL A 82 -3.42 -26.56 -10.94
C VAL A 82 -2.45 -25.37 -11.10
N THR A 83 -1.45 -25.49 -11.97
CA THR A 83 -0.51 -24.39 -12.29
C THR A 83 -1.22 -23.18 -12.90
N ALA A 84 -2.16 -23.39 -13.83
CA ALA A 84 -2.89 -22.30 -14.47
C ALA A 84 -3.77 -21.55 -13.46
N ASP A 85 -4.43 -22.28 -12.56
CA ASP A 85 -5.17 -21.67 -11.46
C ASP A 85 -4.28 -20.89 -10.49
N ALA A 86 -3.10 -21.42 -10.17
CA ALA A 86 -2.15 -20.72 -9.31
C ALA A 86 -1.65 -19.41 -9.94
N VAL A 87 -1.29 -19.43 -11.24
CA VAL A 87 -0.88 -18.22 -11.96
C VAL A 87 -2.03 -17.22 -12.06
N ARG A 88 -3.25 -17.68 -12.35
CA ARG A 88 -4.45 -16.83 -12.38
C ARG A 88 -4.72 -16.18 -11.02
N ARG A 89 -4.53 -16.90 -9.91
CA ARG A 89 -4.65 -16.34 -8.56
C ARG A 89 -3.61 -15.26 -8.29
N VAL A 90 -2.34 -15.49 -8.63
CA VAL A 90 -1.28 -14.47 -8.49
C VAL A 90 -1.63 -13.21 -9.29
N ARG A 91 -2.02 -13.38 -10.56
CA ARG A 91 -2.46 -12.27 -11.40
C ARG A 91 -3.61 -11.49 -10.77
N MET A 92 -4.62 -12.19 -10.25
CA MET A 92 -5.78 -11.59 -9.61
C MET A 92 -5.40 -10.77 -8.37
N TYR A 93 -4.52 -11.27 -7.50
CA TYR A 93 -4.07 -10.50 -6.34
C TYR A 93 -3.23 -9.29 -6.72
N ILE A 94 -2.34 -9.41 -7.70
CA ILE A 94 -1.57 -8.27 -8.23
C ILE A 94 -2.51 -7.22 -8.84
N ASN A 95 -3.52 -7.65 -9.60
CA ASN A 95 -4.53 -6.74 -10.16
C ASN A 95 -5.33 -6.05 -9.06
N HIS A 96 -5.73 -6.79 -8.02
CA HIS A 96 -6.45 -6.24 -6.88
C HIS A 96 -5.64 -5.16 -6.15
N THR A 97 -4.34 -5.37 -5.94
CA THR A 97 -3.44 -4.34 -5.40
C THR A 97 -3.34 -3.13 -6.33
N LYS A 98 -3.26 -3.35 -7.64
CA LYS A 98 -3.25 -2.26 -8.62
C LYS A 98 -4.55 -1.46 -8.60
N ASP A 99 -5.69 -2.13 -8.51
CA ASP A 99 -7.02 -1.50 -8.44
C ASP A 99 -7.14 -0.63 -7.19
N PHE A 100 -6.61 -1.09 -6.05
CA PHE A 100 -6.51 -0.30 -4.82
C PHE A 100 -5.67 0.97 -5.04
N TYR A 101 -4.45 0.86 -5.56
CA TYR A 101 -3.58 2.01 -5.80
C TYR A 101 -4.11 2.98 -6.88
N ASN A 102 -4.95 2.52 -7.79
CA ASN A 102 -5.59 3.37 -8.81
C ASN A 102 -6.92 3.98 -8.37
N LEU A 103 -7.28 3.89 -7.08
CA LEU A 103 -8.57 4.36 -6.56
C LEU A 103 -9.76 3.82 -7.39
N GLN A 104 -9.80 2.50 -7.58
CA GLN A 104 -10.86 1.86 -8.35
C GLN A 104 -12.24 2.34 -7.90
N LEU A 105 -13.04 2.83 -8.85
CA LEU A 105 -14.38 3.32 -8.57
C LEU A 105 -15.41 2.20 -8.74
N GLY A 106 -16.36 2.15 -7.82
CA GLY A 106 -17.55 1.31 -7.86
C GLY A 106 -18.75 2.01 -8.49
N ALA A 107 -19.94 1.50 -8.20
CA ALA A 107 -21.19 2.07 -8.69
C ALA A 107 -21.35 3.52 -8.21
N GLY A 108 -21.80 4.41 -9.09
CA GLY A 108 -22.04 5.81 -8.74
C GLY A 108 -20.77 6.65 -8.53
N ASN A 109 -19.62 6.23 -9.06
CA ASN A 109 -18.35 6.97 -8.98
C ASN A 109 -17.82 7.11 -7.54
N VAL A 110 -18.19 6.18 -6.66
CA VAL A 110 -17.70 6.08 -5.28
C VAL A 110 -16.46 5.19 -5.25
N PRO A 111 -15.37 5.56 -4.54
CA PRO A 111 -14.23 4.66 -4.35
C PRO A 111 -14.66 3.31 -3.80
N TYR A 112 -14.14 2.24 -4.41
CA TYR A 112 -14.40 0.87 -3.94
C TYR A 112 -13.75 0.63 -2.58
N TYR A 113 -12.61 1.29 -2.32
CA TYR A 113 -11.91 1.31 -1.05
C TYR A 113 -11.99 2.72 -0.47
N ASP A 114 -12.67 2.88 0.67
CA ASP A 114 -12.82 4.20 1.29
C ASP A 114 -11.55 4.55 2.08
N LYS A 115 -10.93 5.70 1.76
CA LYS A 115 -9.68 6.15 2.38
C LYS A 115 -9.79 6.38 3.89
N VAL A 116 -11.00 6.54 4.43
CA VAL A 116 -11.22 6.68 5.88
C VAL A 116 -10.79 5.43 6.66
N GLU A 117 -10.71 4.28 5.99
CA GLU A 117 -10.26 3.02 6.57
C GLU A 117 -8.73 2.83 6.53
N PHE A 118 -8.01 3.66 5.77
CA PHE A 118 -6.58 3.50 5.52
C PHE A 118 -5.78 4.69 6.04
N TRP A 119 -5.08 4.49 7.16
CA TRP A 119 -4.23 5.52 7.76
C TRP A 119 -2.77 5.27 7.41
N LEU A 120 -2.08 6.33 6.99
CA LEU A 120 -0.65 6.28 6.71
C LEU A 120 0.12 7.16 7.70
N PHE A 121 0.99 6.53 8.47
CA PHE A 121 1.95 7.15 9.37
C PHE A 121 3.35 6.96 8.80
N CYS A 122 4.13 8.03 8.71
CA CYS A 122 5.47 8.00 8.10
C CYS A 122 6.61 7.81 9.09
N ASP A 123 6.29 7.84 10.38
CA ASP A 123 7.16 7.40 11.46
C ASP A 123 6.30 6.65 12.48
N ILE A 124 6.85 5.60 13.08
CA ILE A 124 6.17 4.78 14.10
C ILE A 124 6.90 4.85 15.45
N THR A 125 7.78 5.83 15.62
CA THR A 125 8.43 6.16 16.91
C THR A 125 7.40 6.35 18.03
N PHE A 126 6.22 6.88 17.73
CA PHE A 126 5.09 6.99 18.66
C PHE A 126 4.52 5.63 19.11
N LEU A 127 4.76 4.54 18.36
CA LEU A 127 4.42 3.16 18.73
C LEU A 127 5.57 2.41 19.44
N SER A 128 6.65 3.10 19.80
CA SER A 128 7.79 2.48 20.49
C SER A 128 7.39 1.98 21.89
N LEU A 129 8.18 1.06 22.47
CA LEU A 129 7.90 0.51 23.79
C LEU A 129 8.00 1.62 24.86
N HIS A 130 6.87 2.09 25.36
CA HIS A 130 6.82 3.10 26.43
C HIS A 130 6.76 2.43 27.80
N LYS A 131 7.51 2.98 28.77
CA LYS A 131 7.41 2.54 30.16
C LYS A 131 6.13 3.09 30.78
N PRO A 132 5.51 2.40 31.76
CA PRO A 132 4.29 2.88 32.40
C PRO A 132 4.36 4.32 32.95
N ALA A 133 5.56 4.76 33.37
CA ALA A 133 5.79 6.08 33.92
C ALA A 133 5.99 7.19 32.86
N PHE A 134 6.10 6.87 31.57
CA PHE A 134 6.28 7.87 30.52
C PHE A 134 4.96 8.60 30.25
N SER A 135 5.06 9.88 29.90
CA SER A 135 3.93 10.62 29.34
C SER A 135 3.44 9.93 28.06
N VAL A 136 2.14 10.03 27.80
CA VAL A 136 1.55 9.67 26.53
C VAL A 136 1.66 10.89 25.65
N SER A 137 2.26 10.73 24.48
CA SER A 137 2.35 11.79 23.49
C SER A 137 1.33 11.56 22.38
N ASP A 138 0.85 12.64 21.79
CA ASP A 138 0.05 12.57 20.58
C ASP A 138 0.91 12.16 19.38
N TYR A 139 0.27 12.07 18.22
CA TYR A 139 0.97 11.68 17.01
C TYR A 139 2.06 12.67 16.62
N GLN A 140 2.07 13.93 17.10
CA GLN A 140 3.08 14.94 16.80
C GLN A 140 4.29 14.87 17.75
N GLY A 141 4.21 14.04 18.80
CA GLY A 141 5.20 13.92 19.86
C GLY A 141 4.95 14.85 21.05
N ASP A 142 3.82 15.58 21.07
CA ASP A 142 3.47 16.48 22.16
C ASP A 142 2.75 15.73 23.30
N ASP A 143 3.09 16.02 24.56
CA ASP A 143 2.45 15.39 25.72
C ASP A 143 0.94 15.66 25.74
N ILE A 144 0.15 14.58 25.85
CA ILE A 144 -1.31 14.68 26.05
C ILE A 144 -1.57 15.10 27.48
N LEU A 145 -2.29 16.21 27.65
CA LEU A 145 -2.57 16.79 28.95
C LEU A 145 -3.95 16.40 29.49
N ASP A 146 -4.05 16.24 30.81
CA ASP A 146 -5.33 16.10 31.52
C ASP A 146 -6.09 17.45 31.58
N GLN A 147 -7.28 17.44 32.19
CA GLN A 147 -8.12 18.64 32.33
C GLN A 147 -7.47 19.75 33.18
N ASN A 148 -6.38 19.46 33.90
CA ASN A 148 -5.64 20.39 34.74
C ASN A 148 -4.34 20.85 34.08
N GLY A 149 -4.03 20.39 32.86
CA GLY A 149 -2.80 20.72 32.15
C GLY A 149 -1.58 19.87 32.54
N ASN A 150 -1.76 18.75 33.25
CA ASN A 150 -0.66 17.83 33.59
C ASN A 150 -0.52 16.73 32.51
N PRO A 151 0.69 16.28 32.16
CA PRO A 151 0.88 15.15 31.26
C PRO A 151 0.23 13.86 31.79
N ILE A 152 -0.56 13.20 30.94
CA ILE A 152 -1.13 11.87 31.20
C ILE A 152 -0.02 10.84 30.99
N ARG A 153 0.15 9.89 31.92
CA ARG A 153 1.14 8.81 31.74
C ARG A 153 0.51 7.57 31.13
N VAL A 154 1.34 6.72 30.52
CA VAL A 154 0.90 5.47 29.89
C VAL A 154 0.15 4.57 30.88
N MET A 155 0.59 4.53 32.13
CA MET A 155 -0.10 3.76 33.18
C MET A 155 -1.48 4.26 33.56
N ASP A 156 -1.81 5.51 33.22
CA ASP A 156 -3.08 6.15 33.57
C ASP A 156 -4.13 5.99 32.44
N ILE A 157 -3.74 5.41 31.28
CA ILE A 157 -4.65 5.05 30.18
C ILE A 157 -5.19 3.62 30.41
N PRO A 158 -6.52 3.44 30.49
CA PRO A 158 -7.16 2.15 30.79
C PRO A 158 -7.02 1.10 29.69
#